data_AF-A0AA42IGR2-F1
#
_entry.id   AF-A0AA42IGR2-F1
#
_cell.length_a   1.000
_cell.length_b   1.000
_cell.length_c   1.000
_cell.angle_alpha   90.00
_cell.angle_beta   90.00
_cell.angle_gamma   90.00
#
_symmetry.space_group_name_H-M   'P 1'
#
loop_
_entity.id
_entity.type
_entity.pdbx_description
1 polymer ?
#
loop_
_entity_poly.entity_id
_entity_poly.type
_entity_poly.pdbx_seq_one_letter_code
_entity_poly.pdbx_strand_id
1 'polypeptide(L)'
;MEVPNIHIVPLTEIDQSIWAVLWQAYQVDLLQQISENTWHKLTDSKREHMYGFAALIAGRVVGIVHVIEHDSCWTLKPYAYLQDLFTHEDYRGLGVARALI
;
A
#
# COMPACT_ATOMS: atom_id res chain seq x y z
N MET A 1 -4.30 -22.19 14.91
CA MET A 1 -3.34 -21.81 13.85
C MET A 1 -2.56 -20.63 14.38
N GLU A 2 -1.23 -20.67 14.36
CA GLU A 2 -0.42 -19.51 14.74
C GLU A 2 -0.69 -18.36 13.76
N VAL A 3 -0.90 -17.16 14.30
CA VAL A 3 -0.99 -15.95 13.48
C VAL A 3 0.43 -15.63 13.02
N PRO A 4 0.70 -15.53 11.70
CA PRO A 4 2.03 -15.19 11.23
C PRO A 4 2.43 -13.81 11.74
N ASN A 5 3.71 -13.64 12.08
CA ASN A 5 4.25 -12.34 12.45
C ASN A 5 4.28 -11.43 11.21
N ILE A 6 3.44 -10.39 11.23
CA ILE A 6 3.30 -9.42 10.14
C ILE A 6 4.00 -8.13 10.55
N HIS A 7 4.95 -7.68 9.73
CA HIS A 7 5.62 -6.39 9.89
C HIS A 7 5.10 -5.40 8.87
N ILE A 8 4.81 -4.17 9.29
CA ILE A 8 4.37 -3.09 8.40
C ILE A 8 5.52 -2.09 8.24
N VAL A 9 5.81 -1.73 6.99
CA VAL A 9 6.84 -0.73 6.65
C VAL A 9 6.28 0.26 5.62
N PRO A 10 6.75 1.52 5.59
CA PRO A 10 6.35 2.47 4.55
C PRO A 10 6.84 2.02 3.18
N LEU A 11 6.12 2.38 2.11
CA LEU A 11 6.54 2.05 0.74
C LEU A 11 7.89 2.65 0.35
N THR A 12 8.32 3.72 1.02
CA THR A 12 9.67 4.31 0.85
C THR A 12 10.81 3.36 1.23
N GLU A 13 10.53 2.31 1.99
CA GLU A 13 11.50 1.26 2.36
C GLU A 13 11.45 0.04 1.42
N ILE A 14 10.57 0.05 0.42
CA ILE A 14 10.36 -1.06 -0.51
C ILE A 14 10.92 -0.69 -1.89
N ASP A 15 11.50 -1.69 -2.57
CA ASP A 15 11.89 -1.52 -3.97
C ASP A 15 10.65 -1.45 -4.88
N GLN A 16 10.65 -0.51 -5.83
CA GLN A 16 9.54 -0.32 -6.78
C GLN A 16 9.16 -1.61 -7.49
N SER A 17 10.12 -2.45 -7.85
CA SER A 17 9.87 -3.70 -8.58
C SER A 17 9.07 -4.70 -7.75
N ILE A 18 9.27 -4.74 -6.43
CA ILE A 18 8.53 -5.63 -5.52
C ILE A 18 7.07 -5.13 -5.39
N TRP A 19 6.89 -3.83 -5.18
CA TRP A 19 5.56 -3.21 -5.15
C TRP A 19 4.82 -3.42 -6.48
N ALA A 20 5.51 -3.24 -7.61
CA ALA A 20 4.93 -3.34 -8.94
C ALA A 20 4.31 -4.73 -9.20
N VAL A 21 4.89 -5.81 -8.68
CA VAL A 21 4.32 -7.17 -8.79
C VAL A 21 2.95 -7.23 -8.12
N LEU A 22 2.82 -6.72 -6.88
CA LEU A 22 1.53 -6.72 -6.18
C LEU A 22 0.55 -5.75 -6.81
N TRP A 23 1.02 -4.59 -7.28
CA TRP A 23 0.19 -3.58 -7.96
C TRP A 23 -0.40 -4.11 -9.28
N GLN A 24 0.40 -4.83 -10.08
CA GLN A 24 -0.06 -5.50 -11.30
C GLN A 24 -1.00 -6.67 -11.01
N ALA A 25 -0.83 -7.37 -9.89
CA ALA A 25 -1.76 -8.42 -9.49
C ALA A 25 -3.11 -7.86 -9.02
N TYR A 26 -3.15 -6.61 -8.55
CA TYR A 26 -4.36 -5.89 -8.16
C TYR A 26 -5.10 -5.25 -9.34
N GLN A 27 -4.38 -4.80 -10.38
CA GLN A 27 -4.93 -4.09 -11.54
C GLN A 27 -4.49 -4.71 -12.87
N VAL A 28 -5.43 -4.96 -13.78
CA VAL A 28 -5.14 -5.79 -14.96
C VAL A 28 -4.72 -5.00 -16.21
N ASP A 29 -4.95 -3.68 -16.32
CA ASP A 29 -4.67 -2.95 -17.58
C ASP A 29 -4.35 -1.46 -17.36
N LEU A 30 -3.23 -1.15 -16.72
CA LEU A 30 -2.71 0.22 -16.65
C LEU A 30 -1.48 0.38 -17.55
N LEU A 31 -1.39 1.53 -18.22
CA LEU A 31 -0.15 1.92 -18.89
C LEU A 31 0.97 2.02 -17.85
N GLN A 32 2.16 1.53 -18.20
CA GLN A 32 3.34 1.54 -17.32
C GLN A 32 3.61 2.91 -16.69
N GLN A 33 3.50 3.99 -17.48
CA GLN A 33 3.68 5.37 -17.00
C GLN A 33 2.73 5.77 -15.85
N ILE A 34 1.53 5.16 -15.78
CA ILE A 34 0.58 5.43 -14.68
C ILE A 34 1.13 4.79 -13.41
N SER A 35 1.56 3.54 -13.47
CA SER A 35 2.15 2.84 -12.32
C SER A 35 3.43 3.50 -11.82
N GLU A 36 4.30 3.97 -12.72
CA GLU A 36 5.51 4.73 -12.38
C GLU A 36 5.16 6.06 -11.69
N ASN A 37 4.18 6.80 -12.23
CA ASN A 37 3.71 8.04 -11.62
C ASN A 37 3.05 7.80 -10.25
N THR A 38 2.29 6.71 -10.10
CA THR A 38 1.70 6.31 -8.82
C THR A 38 2.78 6.00 -7.80
N TRP A 39 3.79 5.20 -8.17
CA TRP A 39 4.93 4.92 -7.30
C TRP A 39 5.63 6.21 -6.86
N HIS A 40 5.98 7.08 -7.83
CA HIS A 40 6.63 8.34 -7.54
C HIS A 40 5.85 9.18 -6.54
N LYS A 41 4.52 9.28 -6.70
CA LYS A 41 3.67 10.02 -5.76
C LYS A 41 3.62 9.40 -4.36
N LEU A 42 3.57 8.08 -4.26
CA LEU A 42 3.48 7.36 -2.97
C LEU A 42 4.79 7.40 -2.17
N THR A 43 5.94 7.62 -2.83
CA THR A 43 7.26 7.62 -2.20
C THR A 43 7.97 8.98 -2.21
N ASP A 44 7.35 10.02 -2.78
CA ASP A 44 7.89 11.38 -2.78
C ASP A 44 7.77 12.00 -1.38
N SER A 45 8.90 12.24 -0.73
CA SER A 45 8.96 12.83 0.61
C SER A 45 8.38 14.25 0.70
N LYS A 46 8.18 14.92 -0.44
CA LYS A 46 7.51 16.24 -0.50
C LYS A 46 5.98 16.13 -0.58
N ARG A 47 5.44 14.92 -0.74
CA ARG A 47 4.01 14.66 -0.91
C ARG A 47 3.47 13.90 0.31
N GLU A 48 3.27 14.63 1.40
CA GLU A 48 2.85 14.05 2.68
C GLU A 48 1.41 13.53 2.68
N HIS A 49 0.57 13.98 1.75
CA HIS A 49 -0.85 13.62 1.67
C HIS A 49 -1.17 12.39 0.80
N MET A 50 -0.16 11.75 0.21
CA MET A 50 -0.35 10.50 -0.53
C MET A 50 0.79 9.55 -0.21
N TYR A 51 0.48 8.44 0.43
CA TYR A 51 1.48 7.51 0.95
C TYR A 51 0.92 6.09 0.97
N GLY A 52 1.77 5.12 1.32
CA GLY A 52 1.35 3.74 1.45
C GLY A 52 2.26 2.92 2.34
N PHE A 53 1.79 1.73 2.68
CA PHE A 53 2.54 0.76 3.46
C PHE A 53 2.54 -0.61 2.79
N ALA A 54 3.55 -1.40 3.12
CA ALA A 54 3.67 -2.80 2.75
C ALA A 54 3.61 -3.68 3.99
N ALA A 55 2.95 -4.83 3.88
CA ALA A 55 2.94 -5.87 4.88
C ALA A 55 3.95 -6.96 4.51
N LEU A 56 4.78 -7.36 5.47
CA LEU A 56 5.81 -8.37 5.32
C LEU A 56 5.55 -9.57 6.21
N ILE A 57 5.71 -10.77 5.65
CA ILE A 57 5.76 -12.04 6.38
C ILE A 57 7.07 -12.73 6.03
N ALA A 58 7.89 -13.06 7.04
CA ALA A 58 9.21 -13.68 6.86
C ALA A 58 10.07 -12.95 5.80
N GLY A 59 10.04 -11.62 5.79
CA GLY A 59 10.80 -10.77 4.87
C GLY A 59 10.22 -10.62 3.46
N ARG A 60 9.08 -11.25 3.15
CA ARG A 60 8.39 -11.12 1.85
C ARG A 60 7.29 -10.09 1.94
N VAL A 61 7.21 -9.18 0.97
CA VAL A 61 6.08 -8.26 0.81
C VAL A 61 4.87 -9.06 0.30
N VAL A 62 3.80 -9.06 1.07
CA VAL A 62 2.60 -9.89 0.84
C VAL A 62 1.30 -9.08 0.78
N GLY A 63 1.37 -7.78 1.06
CA GLY A 63 0.24 -6.87 0.91
C GLY A 63 0.70 -5.43 0.79
N ILE A 64 -0.13 -4.61 0.18
CA ILE A 64 0.10 -3.17 0.00
C ILE A 64 -1.19 -2.40 0.31
N VAL A 65 -1.03 -1.17 0.76
CA VAL A 65 -2.11 -0.20 0.95
C VAL A 65 -1.69 1.16 0.42
N HIS A 66 -2.60 1.87 -0.26
CA HIS A 66 -2.43 3.25 -0.69
C HIS A 66 -3.47 4.15 -0.02
N VAL A 67 -3.02 5.28 0.48
CA VAL A 67 -3.83 6.24 1.21
C VAL A 67 -3.68 7.63 0.59
N ILE A 68 -4.79 8.34 0.47
CA ILE A 68 -4.81 9.76 0.12
C ILE A 68 -5.49 10.53 1.25
N GLU A 69 -4.80 11.53 1.77
CA GLU A 69 -5.38 12.51 2.67
C GLU A 69 -5.87 13.74 1.90
N HIS A 70 -7.05 14.23 2.26
CA HIS A 70 -7.59 15.44 1.67
C HIS A 70 -8.37 16.28 2.68
N ASP A 71 -8.33 17.59 2.48
CA ASP A 71 -9.03 18.56 3.33
C ASP A 71 -10.55 18.35 3.31
N SER A 72 -11.18 18.88 4.36
CA SER A 72 -12.59 18.77 4.61
C SER A 72 -13.14 20.11 5.10
N CYS A 73 -14.27 20.53 4.54
CA CYS A 73 -15.00 21.70 5.06
C CYS A 73 -15.76 21.40 6.36
N TRP A 74 -15.73 20.15 6.84
CA TRP A 74 -16.55 19.65 7.95
C TRP A 74 -15.74 19.24 9.18
N THR A 75 -14.41 19.12 9.05
CA THR A 75 -13.53 18.62 10.11
C THR A 75 -12.28 19.48 10.19
N LEU A 76 -11.73 19.62 11.41
CA LEU A 76 -10.46 20.33 11.62
C LEU A 76 -9.24 19.57 11.08
N LYS A 77 -9.37 18.24 10.90
CA LYS A 77 -8.34 17.37 10.34
C LYS A 77 -8.78 16.86 8.96
N PRO A 78 -7.82 16.52 8.06
CA PRO A 78 -8.11 15.86 6.79
C PRO A 78 -8.85 14.52 6.97
N TYR A 79 -9.52 14.08 5.92
CA TYR A 79 -9.95 12.68 5.81
C TYR A 79 -8.82 11.85 5.23
N ALA A 80 -8.65 10.63 5.73
CA ALA A 80 -7.84 9.60 5.11
C ALA A 80 -8.73 8.71 4.25
N TYR A 81 -8.52 8.72 2.93
CA TYR A 81 -9.18 7.85 1.98
C TYR A 81 -8.29 6.65 1.68
N LEU A 82 -8.78 5.46 2.05
CA LEU A 82 -8.17 4.18 1.69
C LEU A 82 -8.43 3.91 0.21
N GLN A 83 -7.48 4.25 -0.65
CA GLN A 83 -7.69 4.14 -2.10
C GLN A 83 -7.57 2.71 -2.59
N ASP A 84 -6.50 2.02 -2.18
CA ASP A 84 -6.20 0.66 -2.64
C ASP A 84 -5.74 -0.19 -1.46
N LEU A 85 -6.24 -1.42 -1.39
CA LEU A 85 -5.81 -2.43 -0.41
C LEU A 85 -5.73 -3.78 -1.09
N PHE A 86 -4.54 -4.39 -1.06
CA PHE A 86 -4.32 -5.68 -1.70
C PHE A 86 -3.53 -6.62 -0.79
N THR A 87 -3.89 -7.90 -0.82
CA THR A 87 -3.15 -9.00 -0.20
C THR A 87 -2.95 -10.09 -1.25
N HIS A 88 -1.71 -10.53 -1.40
CA HIS A 88 -1.32 -11.64 -2.26
C HIS A 88 -2.15 -12.88 -1.92
N GLU A 89 -2.62 -13.61 -2.93
CA GLU A 89 -3.62 -14.68 -2.78
C GLU A 89 -3.25 -15.74 -1.74
N ASP A 90 -2.00 -16.21 -1.77
CA ASP A 90 -1.46 -17.19 -0.81
C ASP A 90 -1.48 -16.74 0.66
N TYR A 91 -1.61 -15.43 0.92
CA TYR A 91 -1.56 -14.85 2.27
C TYR A 91 -2.92 -14.29 2.72
N ARG A 92 -3.98 -14.51 1.94
CA ARG A 92 -5.35 -14.14 2.34
C ARG A 92 -5.84 -15.00 3.50
N GLY A 93 -6.69 -14.42 4.35
CA GLY A 93 -7.19 -15.08 5.57
C GLY A 93 -6.20 -15.12 6.73
N LEU A 94 -4.96 -14.64 6.54
CA LEU A 94 -3.92 -14.60 7.57
C LEU A 94 -3.87 -13.28 8.37
N GLY A 95 -4.81 -12.36 8.12
CA GLY A 95 -4.87 -11.07 8.81
C GLY A 95 -4.05 -9.94 8.19
N VAL A 96 -3.40 -10.14 7.04
CA VAL A 96 -2.57 -9.12 6.34
C VAL A 96 -3.32 -7.81 6.12
N ALA A 97 -4.50 -7.87 5.51
CA ALA A 97 -5.33 -6.68 5.26
C ALA A 97 -5.69 -5.93 6.56
N ARG A 98 -5.94 -6.66 7.65
CA ARG A 98 -6.24 -6.06 8.96
C ARG A 98 -5.02 -5.41 9.60
N ALA A 99 -3.82 -5.92 9.35
CA ALA A 99 -2.60 -5.30 9.85
C ALA A 99 -2.27 -3.99 9.12
N LEU A 100 -2.77 -3.81 7.89
CA LEU A 100 -2.57 -2.62 7.06
C LEU A 100 -3.52 -1.46 7.39
N ILE A 101 -4.58 -1.67 8.20
CA ILE A 101 -5.62 -0.67 8.51
C ILE A 101 -5.98 -0.61 10.00
#